data_AF-A0A1C5FNI0-F1
#
_entry.id   AF-A0A1C5FNI0-F1
#
_cell.length_a   1.000
_cell.length_b   1.000
_cell.length_c   1.000
_cell.angle_alpha   90.00
_cell.angle_beta   90.00
_cell.angle_gamma   90.00
#
_symmetry.space_group_name_H-M   'P 1'
#
loop_
_entity.id
_entity.type
_entity.pdbx_description
1 polymer ?
#
loop_
_entity_poly.entity_id
_entity_poly.type
_entity_poly.pdbx_seq_one_letter_code
_entity_poly.pdbx_strand_id
1 'polypeptide(L)'
;ARAKLAGVAARAVLAAEAEAQQKRIEGLDQQRRKIQDTVRAKCRVMGATVAKAVQSRKLLDRVDVVVIDEAGMVSLPEAWLAAGLAGKRIVVAGDFRQLPAVTKGESDQKATEEERAHSRRWAARDTFHAAGLVTASGAVRQDPRLVALDTQYRMREPICELVNAVAYPDAPLATGRDDRSGIPFNPLVDAPVILVDTSKQRIPGPDHRSNTVNEAVVHELVRGLQYEGVLPGRKHENTEITAGGRATDRLAVIAPYRAQVQALKSSLTYRFGEEYEGLVDTIHRFQGSQRPIVVLDTAAGAGKSPGFFYTGTGLSSQTCRLLNVALSRAQDHLIVVADLEHLRQHLPPHSEARTMLDHLENHAQVMSADQLVPVREAAQLSALSEEELARPAFFPADEVYKAVEWDIARAVTSIELYCPFLDPQPVRKWSALFGERTAAGVRVVVYTRAAEEQRDAAAVERHQQRIDQLRSAGCEVDFRERMHEKVLILDSTVLWHGSLNLLANRGPTDLMMRFTDPASCARVSRIVELARKDRAAWNPRAGMASTAATATTAATAGG
;
A
#
# COMPACT_ATOMS: atom_id res chain seq x y z
N ALA A 1 31.43 -20.09 57.43
CA ALA A 1 30.14 -20.82 57.36
C ALA A 1 29.62 -20.76 55.93
N ARG A 2 29.69 -21.86 55.17
CA ARG A 2 29.03 -21.96 53.85
C ARG A 2 27.53 -22.02 54.10
N ALA A 3 26.77 -21.08 53.52
CA ALA A 3 25.32 -21.06 53.60
C ALA A 3 24.76 -22.43 53.21
N LYS A 4 24.19 -23.16 54.17
CA LYS A 4 23.42 -24.38 53.89
C LYS A 4 22.13 -23.91 53.22
N LEU A 5 21.97 -24.23 51.94
CA LEU A 5 20.72 -24.06 51.20
C LEU A 5 19.65 -24.92 51.86
N ALA A 6 18.90 -24.33 52.80
CA ALA A 6 17.78 -24.99 53.46
C ALA A 6 16.65 -25.20 52.43
N GLY A 7 16.07 -26.41 52.40
CA GLY A 7 14.98 -26.75 51.49
C GLY A 7 15.39 -27.35 50.13
N VAL A 8 16.69 -27.53 49.85
CA VAL A 8 17.18 -28.20 48.63
C VAL A 8 17.63 -29.61 48.98
N ALA A 9 17.19 -30.60 48.19
CA ALA A 9 17.57 -32.00 48.36
C ALA A 9 19.10 -32.19 48.30
N ALA A 10 19.62 -33.22 48.98
CA ALA A 10 21.05 -33.49 49.01
C ALA A 10 21.62 -33.68 47.60
N ARG A 11 22.83 -33.17 47.33
CA ARG A 11 23.48 -33.23 46.00
C ARG A 11 23.45 -34.62 45.36
N ALA A 12 23.60 -35.68 46.15
CA ALA A 12 23.56 -37.06 45.66
C ALA A 12 22.17 -37.45 45.12
N VAL A 13 21.10 -36.99 45.76
CA VAL A 13 19.71 -37.22 45.32
C VAL A 13 19.45 -36.47 44.02
N LEU A 14 19.81 -35.18 43.97
CA LEU A 14 19.67 -34.37 42.75
C LEU A 14 20.51 -34.92 41.58
N ALA A 15 21.70 -35.46 41.84
CA ALA A 15 22.54 -36.08 40.82
C ALA A 15 21.92 -37.38 40.27
N ALA A 16 21.35 -38.22 41.15
CA ALA A 16 20.66 -39.44 40.74
C ALA A 16 19.37 -39.14 39.96
N GLU A 17 18.61 -38.14 40.38
CA GLU A 17 17.44 -37.65 39.64
C GLU A 17 17.83 -37.10 38.27
N ALA A 18 18.89 -36.29 38.19
CA ALA A 18 19.41 -35.79 36.92
C ALA A 18 19.85 -36.92 35.98
N GLU A 19 20.54 -37.94 36.50
CA GLU A 19 20.95 -39.11 35.70
C GLU A 19 19.73 -39.92 35.21
N ALA A 20 18.71 -40.10 36.05
CA ALA A 20 17.48 -40.79 35.68
C ALA A 20 16.70 -40.03 34.60
N GLN A 21 16.61 -38.69 34.72
CA GLN A 21 15.99 -37.84 33.70
C GLN A 21 16.80 -37.86 32.41
N GLN A 22 18.14 -37.83 32.47
CA GLN A 22 19.00 -37.90 31.30
C GLN A 22 18.81 -39.22 30.54
N LYS A 23 18.77 -40.37 31.24
CA LYS A 23 18.45 -41.68 30.62
C LYS A 23 17.06 -41.71 29.98
N ARG A 24 16.08 -41.06 30.62
CA ARG A 24 14.72 -40.96 30.07
C ARG A 24 14.70 -40.11 28.79
N ILE A 25 15.41 -38.99 28.76
CA ILE A 25 15.57 -38.13 27.57
C ILE A 25 16.22 -38.93 26.43
N GLU A 26 17.30 -39.65 26.70
CA GLU A 26 17.99 -40.48 25.71
C GLU A 26 17.09 -41.58 25.12
N GLY A 27 16.30 -42.24 25.98
CA GLY A 27 15.32 -43.24 25.55
C GLY A 27 14.22 -42.64 24.66
N LEU A 28 13.70 -41.46 25.03
CA LEU A 28 12.71 -40.74 24.22
C LEU A 28 13.29 -40.27 22.88
N ASP A 29 14.53 -39.81 22.85
CA ASP A 29 15.21 -39.40 21.61
C ASP A 29 15.45 -40.60 20.68
N GLN A 30 15.80 -41.77 21.21
CA GLN A 30 15.86 -43.00 20.40
C GLN A 30 14.51 -43.38 19.82
N GLN A 31 13.43 -43.32 20.61
CA GLN A 31 12.08 -43.57 20.13
C GLN A 31 11.69 -42.59 19.02
N ARG A 32 11.98 -41.29 19.20
CA ARG A 32 11.72 -40.26 18.20
C ARG A 32 12.46 -40.53 16.89
N ARG A 33 13.74 -40.92 16.95
CA ARG A 33 14.53 -41.31 15.76
C ARG A 33 13.93 -42.51 15.04
N LYS A 34 13.56 -43.56 15.79
CA LYS A 34 12.94 -44.77 15.20
C LYS A 34 11.64 -44.45 14.47
N ILE A 35 10.82 -43.54 15.02
CA ILE A 35 9.60 -43.07 14.35
C ILE A 35 9.95 -42.34 13.05
N GLN A 36 10.93 -41.42 13.08
CA GLN A 36 11.38 -40.69 11.89
C GLN A 36 11.89 -41.64 10.79
N ASP A 37 12.72 -42.62 11.15
CA ASP A 37 13.26 -43.60 10.20
C ASP A 37 12.15 -44.48 9.62
N THR A 38 11.20 -44.91 10.44
CA THR A 38 10.05 -45.72 9.98
C THR A 38 9.16 -44.93 9.02
N VAL A 39 8.88 -43.66 9.33
CA VAL A 39 8.10 -42.77 8.46
C VAL A 39 8.86 -42.55 7.14
N ARG A 40 10.16 -42.26 7.20
CA ARG A 40 11.01 -42.08 6.01
C ARG A 40 11.05 -43.32 5.13
N ALA A 41 11.27 -44.49 5.70
CA ALA A 41 11.33 -45.75 4.96
C ALA A 41 10.02 -46.10 4.24
N LYS A 42 8.87 -45.63 4.75
CA LYS A 42 7.54 -45.83 4.15
C LYS A 42 7.05 -44.63 3.33
N CYS A 43 7.77 -43.51 3.34
CA CYS A 43 7.38 -42.27 2.70
C CYS A 43 7.61 -42.37 1.18
N ARG A 44 6.52 -42.38 0.41
CA ARG A 44 6.58 -42.38 -1.07
C ARG A 44 6.73 -40.99 -1.65
N VAL A 45 6.19 -39.97 -0.97
CA VAL A 45 6.22 -38.56 -1.40
C VAL A 45 6.59 -37.71 -0.20
N MET A 46 7.70 -36.99 -0.29
CA MET A 46 8.17 -36.08 0.75
C MET A 46 7.97 -34.64 0.30
N GLY A 47 7.10 -33.90 1.01
CA GLY A 47 6.96 -32.46 0.83
C GLY A 47 7.91 -31.70 1.76
N ALA A 48 8.67 -30.74 1.21
CA ALA A 48 9.51 -29.82 1.97
C ALA A 48 9.66 -28.50 1.20
N THR A 49 9.89 -27.40 1.91
CA THR A 49 10.32 -26.16 1.25
C THR A 49 11.71 -26.33 0.68
N VAL A 50 12.02 -25.61 -0.42
CA VAL A 50 13.35 -25.67 -1.03
C VAL A 50 14.44 -25.27 -0.03
N ALA A 51 14.19 -24.23 0.77
CA ALA A 51 15.11 -23.81 1.84
C ALA A 51 15.42 -24.95 2.83
N LYS A 52 14.39 -25.71 3.25
CA LYS A 52 14.58 -26.86 4.13
C LYS A 52 15.37 -27.98 3.45
N ALA A 53 15.06 -28.25 2.18
CA ALA A 53 15.76 -29.26 1.38
C ALA A 53 17.24 -28.94 1.21
N VAL A 54 17.57 -27.66 1.01
CA VAL A 54 18.96 -27.17 0.90
C VAL A 54 19.69 -27.26 2.24
N GLN A 55 19.11 -26.73 3.32
CA GLN A 55 19.75 -26.71 4.65
C GLN A 55 19.95 -28.12 5.22
N SER A 56 18.98 -29.01 5.00
CA SER A 56 18.99 -30.37 5.54
C SER A 56 19.45 -31.39 4.49
N ARG A 57 20.08 -30.97 3.39
CA ARG A 57 20.44 -31.84 2.26
C ARG A 57 21.22 -33.08 2.68
N LYS A 58 22.18 -32.94 3.61
CA LYS A 58 22.98 -34.07 4.14
C LYS A 58 22.14 -35.10 4.89
N LEU A 59 20.94 -34.72 5.32
CA LEU A 59 19.98 -35.54 6.05
C LEU A 59 18.87 -36.05 5.13
N LEU A 60 18.94 -35.76 3.82
CA LEU A 60 17.99 -36.23 2.82
C LEU A 60 18.68 -37.27 1.93
N ASP A 61 18.02 -38.41 1.79
CA ASP A 61 18.45 -39.44 0.87
C ASP A 61 18.23 -38.99 -0.57
N ARG A 62 18.98 -39.59 -1.51
CA ARG A 62 18.67 -39.44 -2.93
C ARG A 62 17.28 -40.02 -3.21
N VAL A 63 16.54 -39.33 -4.06
CA VAL A 63 15.21 -39.74 -4.50
C VAL A 63 15.21 -39.93 -6.01
N ASP A 64 14.29 -40.74 -6.54
CA ASP A 64 14.21 -40.95 -7.99
C ASP A 64 13.84 -39.66 -8.74
N VAL A 65 12.86 -38.92 -8.21
CA VAL A 65 12.29 -37.73 -8.83
C VAL A 65 12.24 -36.59 -7.84
N VAL A 66 12.71 -35.42 -8.26
CA VAL A 66 12.49 -34.15 -7.55
C VAL A 66 11.50 -33.33 -8.36
N VAL A 67 10.43 -32.87 -7.71
CA VAL A 67 9.48 -31.90 -8.26
C VAL A 67 9.69 -30.58 -7.52
N ILE A 68 9.99 -29.52 -8.28
CA ILE A 68 10.08 -28.15 -7.77
C ILE A 68 8.85 -27.42 -8.29
N ASP A 69 7.92 -27.15 -7.40
CA ASP A 69 6.75 -26.32 -7.67
C ASP A 69 7.05 -24.84 -7.35
N GLU A 70 6.32 -23.93 -7.96
CA GLU A 70 6.54 -22.47 -7.87
C GLU A 70 8.00 -22.05 -8.15
N ALA A 71 8.65 -22.74 -9.10
CA ALA A 71 10.08 -22.60 -9.37
C ALA A 71 10.49 -21.19 -9.84
N GLY A 72 9.53 -20.37 -10.32
CA GLY A 72 9.75 -18.96 -10.62
C GLY A 72 10.22 -18.15 -9.38
N MET A 73 9.79 -18.55 -8.18
CA MET A 73 10.18 -17.92 -6.92
C MET A 73 11.48 -18.47 -6.32
N VAL A 74 12.05 -19.52 -6.90
CA VAL A 74 13.20 -20.22 -6.33
C VAL A 74 14.49 -19.70 -6.96
N SER A 75 15.47 -19.34 -6.13
CA SER A 75 16.76 -18.90 -6.65
C SER A 75 17.50 -20.05 -7.34
N LEU A 76 18.26 -19.75 -8.40
CA LEU A 76 18.93 -20.78 -9.19
C LEU A 76 19.86 -21.69 -8.36
N PRO A 77 20.66 -21.20 -7.38
CA PRO A 77 21.49 -22.06 -6.55
C PRO A 77 20.67 -23.03 -5.69
N GLU A 78 19.56 -22.56 -5.12
CA GLU A 78 18.66 -23.40 -4.33
C GLU A 78 18.00 -24.47 -5.18
N ALA A 79 17.51 -24.10 -6.37
CA ALA A 79 16.97 -25.04 -7.34
C ALA A 79 18.01 -26.09 -7.75
N TRP A 80 19.27 -25.68 -7.99
CA TRP A 80 20.36 -26.59 -8.34
C TRP A 80 20.69 -27.57 -7.22
N LEU A 81 20.74 -27.08 -5.97
CA LEU A 81 21.01 -27.92 -4.81
C LEU A 81 19.89 -28.93 -4.55
N ALA A 82 18.63 -28.52 -4.69
CA ALA A 82 17.48 -29.39 -4.58
C ALA A 82 17.42 -30.42 -5.72
N ALA A 83 17.66 -29.98 -6.96
CA ALA A 83 17.74 -30.84 -8.14
C ALA A 83 18.79 -31.95 -7.98
N GLY A 84 19.91 -31.67 -7.31
CA GLY A 84 20.94 -32.66 -7.04
C GLY A 84 20.56 -33.78 -6.06
N LEU A 85 19.33 -33.79 -5.51
CA LEU A 85 18.75 -34.94 -4.82
C LEU A 85 18.16 -35.98 -5.78
N ALA A 86 17.85 -35.58 -7.02
CA ALA A 86 17.25 -36.46 -8.02
C ALA A 86 18.28 -37.46 -8.56
N GLY A 87 17.89 -38.73 -8.62
CA GLY A 87 18.64 -39.82 -9.23
C GLY A 87 18.25 -40.07 -10.68
N LYS A 88 17.01 -39.77 -11.09
CA LYS A 88 16.49 -40.09 -12.43
C LYS A 88 15.91 -38.89 -13.16
N ARG A 89 15.06 -38.08 -12.51
CA ARG A 89 14.33 -37.00 -13.18
C ARG A 89 14.12 -35.79 -12.27
N ILE A 90 14.10 -34.60 -12.88
CA ILE A 90 13.68 -33.35 -12.25
C ILE A 90 12.47 -32.84 -13.03
N VAL A 91 11.44 -32.42 -12.31
CA VAL A 91 10.27 -31.71 -12.86
C VAL A 91 10.26 -30.33 -12.25
N VAL A 92 10.20 -29.31 -13.08
CA VAL A 92 10.16 -27.90 -12.68
C VAL A 92 8.82 -27.34 -13.14
N ALA A 93 7.99 -26.92 -12.20
CA ALA A 93 6.69 -26.33 -12.42
C ALA A 93 6.64 -24.93 -11.80
N GLY A 94 5.83 -24.05 -12.39
CA GLY A 94 5.67 -22.68 -11.95
C GLY A 94 5.54 -21.73 -13.12
N ASP A 95 5.45 -20.44 -12.80
CA ASP A 95 5.18 -19.40 -13.76
C ASP A 95 6.25 -18.30 -13.69
N PHE A 96 7.09 -18.23 -14.73
CA PHE A 96 8.18 -17.26 -14.84
C PHE A 96 7.68 -15.82 -15.12
N ARG A 97 6.38 -15.63 -15.32
CA ARG A 97 5.71 -14.32 -15.45
C ARG A 97 4.97 -13.88 -14.18
N GLN A 98 5.02 -14.67 -13.12
CA GLN A 98 4.61 -14.23 -11.78
C GLN A 98 5.83 -13.73 -10.98
N LEU A 99 5.75 -13.74 -9.63
CA LEU A 99 6.80 -13.17 -8.79
C LEU A 99 8.10 -13.98 -8.86
N PRO A 100 9.24 -13.32 -9.09
CA PRO A 100 10.53 -14.00 -9.07
C PRO A 100 11.00 -14.22 -7.63
N ALA A 101 12.14 -14.91 -7.48
CA ALA A 101 12.85 -14.98 -6.20
C ALA A 101 13.15 -13.57 -5.63
N VAL A 102 12.87 -13.39 -4.34
CA VAL A 102 13.14 -12.11 -3.66
C VAL A 102 14.64 -11.99 -3.42
N THR A 103 15.30 -11.10 -4.17
CA THR A 103 16.73 -10.82 -4.02
C THR A 103 16.97 -9.37 -3.64
N LYS A 104 17.94 -9.12 -2.76
CA LYS A 104 18.34 -7.76 -2.38
C LYS A 104 19.49 -7.22 -3.24
N GLY A 105 20.32 -8.12 -3.77
CA GLY A 105 21.60 -7.78 -4.40
C GLY A 105 21.46 -6.96 -5.69
N GLU A 106 20.41 -7.20 -6.49
CA GLU A 106 20.18 -6.43 -7.72
C GLU A 106 19.83 -4.96 -7.44
N SER A 107 19.06 -4.72 -6.38
CA SER A 107 18.59 -3.40 -5.97
C SER A 107 19.48 -2.70 -4.94
N ASP A 108 20.62 -3.29 -4.57
CA ASP A 108 21.49 -2.72 -3.54
C ASP A 108 22.25 -1.51 -4.11
N GLN A 109 21.96 -0.32 -3.56
CA GLN A 109 22.61 0.93 -3.96
C GLN A 109 24.08 0.97 -3.56
N LYS A 110 24.50 0.18 -2.57
CA LYS A 110 25.89 0.10 -2.10
C LYS A 110 26.73 -0.91 -2.88
N ALA A 111 26.09 -1.82 -3.62
CA ALA A 111 26.79 -2.82 -4.43
C ALA A 111 27.45 -2.20 -5.66
N THR A 112 28.60 -2.75 -6.06
CA THR A 112 29.23 -2.48 -7.35
C THR A 112 28.40 -3.06 -8.49
N GLU A 113 28.63 -2.58 -9.72
CA GLU A 113 27.91 -3.11 -10.88
C GLU A 113 28.23 -4.59 -11.15
N GLU A 114 29.46 -5.02 -10.83
CA GLU A 114 29.86 -6.43 -10.91
C GLU A 114 29.07 -7.31 -9.94
N GLU A 115 28.89 -6.86 -8.68
CA GLU A 115 28.08 -7.56 -7.68
C GLU A 115 26.60 -7.62 -8.08
N ARG A 116 26.05 -6.52 -8.62
CA ARG A 116 24.68 -6.50 -9.15
C ARG A 116 24.53 -7.46 -10.33
N ALA A 117 25.49 -7.47 -11.25
CA ALA A 117 25.50 -8.38 -12.39
C ALA A 117 25.60 -9.85 -11.94
N HIS A 118 26.42 -10.13 -10.92
CA HIS A 118 26.50 -11.46 -10.31
C HIS A 118 25.16 -11.88 -9.69
N SER A 119 24.52 -10.98 -8.93
CA SER A 119 23.18 -11.20 -8.36
C SER A 119 22.13 -11.46 -9.43
N ARG A 120 22.12 -10.68 -10.53
CA ARG A 120 21.22 -10.89 -11.66
C ARG A 120 21.42 -12.26 -12.31
N ARG A 121 22.68 -12.68 -12.48
CA ARG A 121 23.01 -13.94 -13.13
C ARG A 121 22.60 -15.17 -12.32
N TRP A 122 22.78 -15.13 -11.00
CA TRP A 122 22.62 -16.31 -10.15
C TRP A 122 21.40 -16.26 -9.24
N ALA A 123 21.12 -15.14 -8.58
CA ALA A 123 20.05 -15.06 -7.60
C ALA A 123 18.69 -14.68 -8.21
N ALA A 124 18.67 -13.70 -9.13
CA ALA A 124 17.43 -13.14 -9.69
C ALA A 124 16.94 -13.88 -10.96
N ARG A 125 17.80 -14.71 -11.57
CA ARG A 125 17.46 -15.51 -12.73
C ARG A 125 16.76 -16.81 -12.32
N ASP A 126 15.55 -17.02 -12.80
CA ASP A 126 14.79 -18.25 -12.54
C ASP A 126 15.27 -19.44 -13.40
N THR A 127 14.78 -20.62 -13.03
CA THR A 127 15.11 -21.90 -13.67
C THR A 127 14.70 -21.97 -15.14
N PHE A 128 13.62 -21.31 -15.54
CA PHE A 128 13.11 -21.35 -16.91
C PHE A 128 14.02 -20.54 -17.85
N HIS A 129 14.42 -19.35 -17.41
CA HIS A 129 15.42 -18.54 -18.11
C HIS A 129 16.79 -19.23 -18.13
N ALA A 130 17.18 -19.89 -17.04
CA ALA A 130 18.44 -20.65 -16.98
C ALA A 130 18.46 -21.84 -17.95
N ALA A 131 17.33 -22.54 -18.11
CA ALA A 131 17.17 -23.67 -19.02
C ALA A 131 17.05 -23.28 -20.51
N GLY A 132 16.97 -21.97 -20.80
CA GLY A 132 16.83 -21.44 -22.16
C GLY A 132 15.43 -21.59 -22.75
N LEU A 133 14.40 -21.73 -21.90
CA LEU A 133 13.00 -21.91 -22.30
C LEU A 133 12.28 -20.57 -22.53
N VAL A 134 12.87 -19.47 -22.06
CA VAL A 134 12.33 -18.11 -22.13
C VAL A 134 13.39 -17.18 -22.72
N THR A 135 12.98 -16.24 -23.56
CA THR A 135 13.87 -15.20 -24.08
C THR A 135 14.25 -14.20 -22.98
N ALA A 136 15.26 -13.36 -23.22
CA ALA A 136 15.58 -12.26 -22.30
C ALA A 136 14.41 -11.27 -22.14
N SER A 137 13.52 -11.19 -23.14
CA SER A 137 12.31 -10.36 -23.11
C SER A 137 11.12 -10.99 -22.38
N GLY A 138 11.22 -12.25 -21.94
CA GLY A 138 10.14 -12.97 -21.24
C GLY A 138 9.19 -13.77 -22.15
N ALA A 139 9.48 -13.81 -23.45
CA ALA A 139 8.69 -14.57 -24.43
C ALA A 139 9.02 -16.06 -24.37
N VAL A 140 8.02 -16.89 -24.60
CA VAL A 140 8.17 -18.36 -24.55
C VAL A 140 8.93 -18.87 -25.78
N ARG A 141 9.87 -19.80 -25.58
CA ARG A 141 10.49 -20.55 -26.68
C ARG A 141 9.84 -21.91 -26.83
N GLN A 142 9.57 -22.30 -28.06
CA GLN A 142 9.12 -23.66 -28.37
C GLN A 142 10.26 -24.64 -28.07
N ASP A 143 10.07 -25.49 -27.09
CA ASP A 143 11.04 -26.48 -26.63
C ASP A 143 10.29 -27.73 -26.14
N PRO A 144 10.67 -28.95 -26.55
CA PRO A 144 9.98 -30.17 -26.14
C PRO A 144 10.01 -30.44 -24.63
N ARG A 145 10.87 -29.75 -23.88
CA ARG A 145 10.95 -29.83 -22.41
C ARG A 145 9.91 -28.95 -21.71
N LEU A 146 9.31 -28.00 -22.43
CA LEU A 146 8.31 -27.08 -21.88
C LEU A 146 6.91 -27.54 -22.26
N VAL A 147 6.10 -27.85 -21.24
CA VAL A 147 4.68 -28.17 -21.39
C VAL A 147 3.88 -27.03 -20.76
N ALA A 148 3.17 -26.26 -21.58
CA ALA A 148 2.28 -25.20 -21.10
C ALA A 148 0.90 -25.78 -20.79
N LEU A 149 0.35 -25.41 -19.63
CA LEU A 149 -1.07 -25.59 -19.33
C LEU A 149 -1.79 -24.31 -19.78
N ASP A 150 -2.64 -24.41 -20.78
CA ASP A 150 -3.29 -23.28 -21.44
C ASP A 150 -4.73 -23.04 -20.96
N THR A 151 -5.31 -23.96 -20.18
CA THR A 151 -6.69 -23.84 -19.69
C THR A 151 -6.72 -23.50 -18.20
N GLN A 152 -7.28 -22.34 -17.87
CA GLN A 152 -7.44 -21.87 -16.49
C GLN A 152 -8.88 -22.06 -15.99
N TYR A 153 -9.04 -22.36 -14.70
CA TYR A 153 -10.35 -22.66 -14.07
C TYR A 153 -10.71 -21.69 -12.92
N ARG A 154 -10.00 -20.56 -12.81
CA ARG A 154 -10.17 -19.59 -11.73
C ARG A 154 -11.06 -18.43 -12.16
N MET A 155 -10.65 -17.75 -13.22
CA MET A 155 -11.14 -16.45 -13.63
C MET A 155 -12.32 -16.62 -14.58
N ARG A 156 -13.31 -15.73 -14.50
CA ARG A 156 -14.27 -15.51 -15.59
C ARG A 156 -13.55 -14.98 -16.83
N GLU A 157 -14.16 -15.18 -18.00
CA GLU A 157 -13.52 -14.93 -19.29
C GLU A 157 -13.00 -13.48 -19.45
N PRO A 158 -13.75 -12.42 -19.11
CA PRO A 158 -13.25 -11.05 -19.27
C PRO A 158 -12.06 -10.70 -18.36
N ILE A 159 -11.94 -11.35 -17.20
CA ILE A 159 -10.76 -11.20 -16.32
C ILE A 159 -9.56 -11.90 -16.96
N CYS A 160 -9.77 -13.10 -17.53
CA CYS A 160 -8.74 -13.87 -18.22
C CYS A 160 -8.23 -13.13 -19.47
N GLU A 161 -9.11 -12.50 -20.24
CA GLU A 161 -8.75 -11.68 -21.41
C GLU A 161 -7.83 -10.51 -21.04
N LEU A 162 -8.14 -9.81 -19.94
CA LEU A 162 -7.29 -8.75 -19.41
C LEU A 162 -5.90 -9.28 -19.00
N VAL A 163 -5.86 -10.42 -18.30
CA VAL A 163 -4.59 -11.07 -17.91
C VAL A 163 -3.78 -11.49 -19.15
N ASN A 164 -4.43 -12.03 -20.17
CA ASN A 164 -3.78 -12.39 -21.45
C ASN A 164 -3.20 -11.16 -22.13
N ALA A 165 -3.95 -10.05 -22.20
CA ALA A 165 -3.48 -8.81 -22.81
C ALA A 165 -2.24 -8.23 -22.11
N VAL A 166 -2.17 -8.35 -20.78
CA VAL A 166 -1.10 -7.74 -19.96
C VAL A 166 0.13 -8.66 -19.83
N ALA A 167 -0.09 -9.97 -19.67
CA ALA A 167 0.96 -10.89 -19.23
C ALA A 167 1.16 -12.10 -20.14
N TYR A 168 0.17 -12.48 -20.95
CA TYR A 168 0.26 -13.66 -21.83
C TYR A 168 -0.08 -13.42 -23.31
N PRO A 169 0.42 -12.34 -23.94
CA PRO A 169 0.05 -12.03 -25.33
C PRO A 169 0.58 -13.05 -26.36
N ASP A 170 1.64 -13.77 -26.03
CA ASP A 170 2.29 -14.80 -26.85
C ASP A 170 1.94 -16.25 -26.44
N ALA A 171 1.17 -16.42 -25.36
CA ALA A 171 0.76 -17.73 -24.84
C ALA A 171 -0.60 -17.63 -24.09
N PRO A 172 -1.68 -17.23 -24.79
CA PRO A 172 -2.95 -16.89 -24.15
C PRO A 172 -3.59 -18.10 -23.46
N LEU A 173 -4.23 -17.83 -22.33
CA LEU A 173 -5.00 -18.80 -21.55
C LEU A 173 -6.47 -18.83 -21.99
N ALA A 174 -7.06 -20.03 -22.01
CA ALA A 174 -8.49 -20.26 -22.22
C ALA A 174 -9.22 -20.47 -20.88
N THR A 175 -10.45 -19.98 -20.77
CA THR A 175 -11.29 -20.17 -19.58
C THR A 175 -12.05 -21.48 -19.65
N GLY A 176 -11.76 -22.41 -18.73
CA GLY A 176 -12.37 -23.73 -18.63
C GLY A 176 -13.50 -23.87 -17.60
N ARG A 177 -13.85 -22.78 -16.90
CA ARG A 177 -15.01 -22.74 -15.99
C ARG A 177 -16.22 -22.09 -16.69
N ASP A 178 -17.41 -22.31 -16.14
CA ASP A 178 -18.58 -21.54 -16.56
C ASP A 178 -18.46 -20.07 -16.15
N ASP A 179 -19.20 -19.21 -16.84
CA ASP A 179 -19.21 -17.76 -16.57
C ASP A 179 -20.13 -17.35 -15.40
N ARG A 180 -20.51 -18.30 -14.53
CA ARG A 180 -21.39 -17.99 -13.40
C ARG A 180 -20.57 -17.37 -12.27
N SER A 181 -21.09 -16.29 -11.70
CA SER A 181 -20.54 -15.68 -10.48
C SER A 181 -21.00 -16.46 -9.25
N GLY A 182 -20.08 -16.69 -8.30
CA GLY A 182 -20.44 -17.14 -6.95
C GLY A 182 -21.00 -16.03 -6.07
N ILE A 183 -20.99 -14.78 -6.54
CA ILE A 183 -21.55 -13.61 -5.88
C ILE A 183 -22.96 -13.35 -6.41
N PRO A 184 -23.97 -13.18 -5.52
CA PRO A 184 -25.31 -12.78 -5.93
C PRO A 184 -25.29 -11.46 -6.71
N PHE A 185 -26.18 -11.35 -7.69
CA PHE A 185 -26.37 -10.11 -8.43
C PHE A 185 -26.62 -8.96 -7.45
N ASN A 186 -25.88 -7.87 -7.65
CA ASN A 186 -26.01 -6.63 -6.91
C ASN A 186 -25.66 -5.45 -7.85
N PRO A 187 -26.27 -4.27 -7.68
CA PRO A 187 -26.06 -3.14 -8.59
C PRO A 187 -24.64 -2.56 -8.54
N LEU A 188 -23.87 -2.85 -7.49
CA LEU A 188 -22.54 -2.30 -7.29
C LEU A 188 -21.47 -3.07 -8.09
N VAL A 189 -21.68 -4.38 -8.27
CA VAL A 189 -20.76 -5.29 -8.93
C VAL A 189 -21.55 -6.21 -9.86
N ASP A 190 -22.01 -5.63 -10.96
CA ASP A 190 -22.84 -6.26 -11.99
C ASP A 190 -22.02 -6.78 -13.19
N ALA A 191 -20.79 -6.29 -13.38
CA ALA A 191 -19.86 -6.75 -14.40
C ALA A 191 -18.66 -7.54 -13.82
N PRO A 192 -18.06 -8.48 -14.58
CA PRO A 192 -16.85 -9.20 -14.16
C PRO A 192 -15.61 -8.30 -14.05
N VAL A 193 -15.54 -7.22 -14.83
CA VAL A 193 -14.43 -6.24 -14.78
C VAL A 193 -15.01 -4.83 -14.71
N ILE A 194 -14.66 -4.11 -13.65
CA ILE A 194 -15.13 -2.75 -13.38
C ILE A 194 -13.91 -1.84 -13.22
N LEU A 195 -13.95 -0.67 -13.84
CA LEU A 195 -12.94 0.36 -13.72
C LEU A 195 -13.54 1.59 -13.02
N VAL A 196 -13.04 1.92 -11.84
CA VAL A 196 -13.39 3.15 -11.12
C VAL A 196 -12.37 4.23 -11.48
N ASP A 197 -12.78 5.19 -12.30
CA ASP A 197 -11.96 6.33 -12.71
C ASP A 197 -12.00 7.44 -11.66
N THR A 198 -10.84 7.76 -11.11
CA THR A 198 -10.66 8.83 -10.10
C THR A 198 -10.12 10.14 -10.68
N SER A 199 -9.93 10.23 -12.01
CA SER A 199 -9.27 11.38 -12.67
C SER A 199 -9.95 12.71 -12.38
N LYS A 200 -11.29 12.73 -12.32
CA LYS A 200 -12.10 13.96 -12.11
C LYS A 200 -12.11 14.45 -10.66
N GLN A 201 -11.77 13.59 -9.71
CA GLN A 201 -11.77 13.90 -8.28
C GLN A 201 -10.35 13.86 -7.70
N ARG A 202 -9.33 14.07 -8.54
CA ARG A 202 -7.92 14.04 -8.12
C ARG A 202 -7.67 15.03 -6.98
N ILE A 203 -7.18 14.51 -5.87
CA ILE A 203 -6.69 15.30 -4.75
C ILE A 203 -5.18 15.09 -4.62
N PRO A 204 -4.35 16.13 -4.84
CA PRO A 204 -2.91 16.02 -4.69
C PRO A 204 -2.50 15.60 -3.28
N GLY A 205 -1.57 14.66 -3.22
CA GLY A 205 -0.90 14.18 -2.02
C GLY A 205 0.60 14.50 -2.04
N PRO A 206 1.31 14.19 -0.95
CA PRO A 206 2.73 14.49 -0.82
C PRO A 206 3.61 13.53 -1.66
N ASP A 207 3.15 12.30 -1.86
CA ASP A 207 3.87 11.29 -2.66
C ASP A 207 2.90 10.29 -3.32
N HIS A 208 3.47 9.29 -3.99
CA HIS A 208 2.74 8.25 -4.72
C HIS A 208 2.45 6.99 -3.88
N ARG A 209 2.74 7.00 -2.57
CA ARG A 209 2.67 5.81 -1.73
C ARG A 209 1.31 5.63 -1.06
N SER A 210 0.47 6.67 -1.05
CA SER A 210 -0.92 6.62 -0.58
C SER A 210 -1.81 7.61 -1.32
N ASN A 211 -3.06 7.22 -1.58
CA ASN A 211 -4.08 8.03 -2.22
C ASN A 211 -5.39 7.99 -1.40
N THR A 212 -5.80 9.16 -0.90
CA THR A 212 -7.00 9.33 -0.07
C THR A 212 -8.31 9.21 -0.85
N VAL A 213 -8.32 9.56 -2.15
CA VAL A 213 -9.49 9.36 -3.02
C VAL A 213 -9.73 7.87 -3.21
N ASN A 214 -8.67 7.10 -3.47
CA ASN A 214 -8.77 5.65 -3.60
C ASN A 214 -9.23 5.02 -2.28
N GLU A 215 -8.76 5.52 -1.14
CA GLU A 215 -9.21 5.08 0.18
C GLU A 215 -10.73 5.31 0.38
N ALA A 216 -11.24 6.48 -0.02
CA ALA A 216 -12.67 6.79 0.04
C ALA A 216 -13.50 5.90 -0.90
N VAL A 217 -13.01 5.65 -2.12
CA VAL A 217 -13.64 4.74 -3.09
C VAL A 217 -13.71 3.31 -2.53
N VAL A 218 -12.60 2.77 -2.04
CA VAL A 218 -12.57 1.42 -1.46
C VAL A 218 -13.49 1.33 -0.23
N HIS A 219 -13.51 2.37 0.60
CA HIS A 219 -14.42 2.44 1.74
C HIS A 219 -15.90 2.35 1.30
N GLU A 220 -16.32 3.15 0.32
CA GLU A 220 -17.71 3.11 -0.17
C GLU A 220 -18.04 1.81 -0.91
N LEU A 221 -17.08 1.19 -1.60
CA LEU A 221 -17.25 -0.14 -2.18
C LEU A 221 -17.52 -1.20 -1.10
N VAL A 222 -16.70 -1.23 -0.05
CA VAL A 222 -16.87 -2.19 1.06
C VAL A 222 -18.21 -1.96 1.77
N ARG A 223 -18.57 -0.69 2.02
CA ARG A 223 -19.85 -0.33 2.62
C ARG A 223 -21.03 -0.75 1.74
N GLY A 224 -20.97 -0.47 0.45
CA GLY A 224 -22.01 -0.82 -0.50
C GLY A 224 -22.18 -2.34 -0.62
N LEU A 225 -21.09 -3.09 -0.71
CA LEU A 225 -21.14 -4.56 -0.70
C LEU A 225 -21.70 -5.14 0.60
N GLN A 226 -21.46 -4.49 1.74
CA GLN A 226 -22.08 -4.87 3.01
C GLN A 226 -23.60 -4.58 3.01
N TYR A 227 -24.00 -3.44 2.46
CA TYR A 227 -25.42 -3.04 2.34
C TYR A 227 -26.21 -4.00 1.43
N GLU A 228 -25.62 -4.38 0.29
CA GLU A 228 -26.20 -5.35 -0.66
C GLU A 228 -26.15 -6.81 -0.15
N GLY A 229 -25.65 -7.05 1.08
CA GLY A 229 -25.57 -8.39 1.67
C GLY A 229 -24.50 -9.29 1.06
N VAL A 230 -23.60 -8.75 0.23
CA VAL A 230 -22.47 -9.48 -0.34
C VAL A 230 -21.36 -9.70 0.70
N LEU A 231 -21.14 -8.74 1.59
CA LEU A 231 -20.23 -8.86 2.74
C LEU A 231 -21.03 -8.93 4.05
N PRO A 232 -20.52 -9.62 5.08
CA PRO A 232 -21.22 -9.72 6.36
C PRO A 232 -21.41 -8.36 7.03
N GLY A 233 -22.64 -8.06 7.48
CA GLY A 233 -22.96 -6.87 8.28
C GLY A 233 -22.42 -6.94 9.72
N ARG A 234 -22.21 -5.77 10.37
CA ARG A 234 -21.76 -5.62 11.78
C ARG A 234 -22.60 -6.39 12.83
N LYS A 235 -23.81 -6.86 12.49
CA LYS A 235 -24.75 -7.55 13.40
C LYS A 235 -24.94 -9.05 13.05
N HIS A 236 -23.93 -9.73 12.52
CA HIS A 236 -23.89 -11.19 12.58
C HIS A 236 -23.49 -11.63 14.00
N GLU A 237 -24.32 -11.32 14.98
CA GLU A 237 -24.19 -11.90 16.31
C GLU A 237 -24.69 -13.36 16.26
N ASN A 238 -23.82 -14.30 16.63
CA ASN A 238 -24.16 -15.63 17.12
C ASN A 238 -24.81 -16.66 16.17
N THR A 239 -24.37 -16.75 14.91
CA THR A 239 -24.53 -18.01 14.17
C THR A 239 -23.16 -18.53 13.80
N GLU A 240 -22.94 -19.83 14.00
CA GLU A 240 -21.69 -20.55 13.67
C GLU A 240 -21.15 -20.02 12.33
N ILE A 241 -19.95 -19.41 12.34
CA ILE A 241 -19.34 -18.86 11.13
C ILE A 241 -19.08 -20.02 10.17
N THR A 242 -20.00 -20.26 9.24
CA THR A 242 -19.83 -21.22 8.16
C THR A 242 -18.63 -20.80 7.30
N ALA A 243 -17.86 -21.78 6.81
CA ALA A 243 -16.77 -21.52 5.87
C ALA A 243 -17.30 -20.70 4.66
N GLY A 244 -16.64 -19.59 4.32
CA GLY A 244 -17.09 -18.66 3.27
C GLY A 244 -18.02 -17.53 3.74
N GLY A 245 -18.26 -17.43 5.05
CA GLY A 245 -19.06 -16.36 5.66
C GLY A 245 -18.30 -15.08 6.00
N ARG A 246 -16.96 -15.08 6.01
CA ARG A 246 -16.17 -13.89 6.37
C ARG A 246 -15.97 -12.97 5.18
N ALA A 247 -15.85 -11.67 5.43
CA ALA A 247 -15.51 -10.68 4.41
C ALA A 247 -14.19 -11.05 3.69
N THR A 248 -13.22 -11.52 4.45
CA THR A 248 -11.91 -11.97 3.95
C THR A 248 -11.94 -13.28 3.16
N ASP A 249 -13.07 -14.00 3.09
CA ASP A 249 -13.24 -15.15 2.20
C ASP A 249 -13.79 -14.72 0.82
N ARG A 250 -14.47 -13.56 0.75
CA ARG A 250 -15.16 -13.05 -0.45
C ARG A 250 -14.42 -11.93 -1.17
N LEU A 251 -13.77 -11.04 -0.43
CA LEU A 251 -13.13 -9.83 -0.95
C LEU A 251 -11.65 -9.77 -0.56
N ALA A 252 -10.82 -9.32 -1.49
CA ALA A 252 -9.47 -8.83 -1.22
C ALA A 252 -9.27 -7.45 -1.86
N VAL A 253 -8.58 -6.56 -1.15
CA VAL A 253 -8.09 -5.29 -1.69
C VAL A 253 -6.57 -5.38 -1.78
N ILE A 254 -6.05 -5.18 -2.98
CA ILE A 254 -4.64 -5.32 -3.31
C ILE A 254 -4.11 -3.94 -3.68
N ALA A 255 -3.05 -3.50 -3.01
CA ALA A 255 -2.37 -2.24 -3.33
C ALA A 255 -0.84 -2.44 -3.46
N PRO A 256 -0.16 -1.67 -4.32
CA PRO A 256 1.27 -1.84 -4.57
C PRO A 256 2.15 -1.33 -3.42
N TYR A 257 1.66 -0.36 -2.64
CA TYR A 257 2.44 0.32 -1.61
C TYR A 257 1.99 -0.01 -0.20
N ARG A 258 2.97 -0.27 0.68
CA ARG A 258 2.70 -0.53 2.11
C ARG A 258 1.97 0.62 2.80
N ALA A 259 2.26 1.88 2.44
CA ALA A 259 1.59 3.03 3.03
C ALA A 259 0.10 3.05 2.68
N GLN A 260 -0.28 2.78 1.42
CA GLN A 260 -1.68 2.62 1.02
C GLN A 260 -2.35 1.44 1.72
N VAL A 261 -1.68 0.29 1.81
CA VAL A 261 -2.20 -0.87 2.56
C VAL A 261 -2.49 -0.52 4.02
N GLN A 262 -1.59 0.18 4.70
CA GLN A 262 -1.80 0.57 6.10
C GLN A 262 -2.91 1.61 6.26
N ALA A 263 -3.04 2.55 5.33
CA ALA A 263 -4.13 3.53 5.31
C ALA A 263 -5.49 2.82 5.21
N LEU A 264 -5.65 1.98 4.19
CA LEU A 264 -6.85 1.17 3.98
C LEU A 264 -7.15 0.24 5.15
N LYS A 265 -6.16 -0.49 5.68
CA LYS A 265 -6.36 -1.37 6.85
C LYS A 265 -6.91 -0.59 8.04
N SER A 266 -6.33 0.56 8.35
CA SER A 266 -6.73 1.36 9.50
C SER A 266 -8.16 1.90 9.33
N SER A 267 -8.46 2.45 8.17
CA SER A 267 -9.78 3.00 7.83
C SER A 267 -10.87 1.91 7.85
N LEU A 268 -10.62 0.77 7.20
CA LEU A 268 -11.58 -0.34 7.18
C LEU A 268 -11.77 -0.97 8.56
N THR A 269 -10.72 -1.13 9.36
CA THR A 269 -10.84 -1.70 10.71
C THR A 269 -11.65 -0.77 11.62
N TYR A 270 -11.38 0.54 11.57
CA TYR A 270 -12.16 1.53 12.33
C TYR A 270 -13.65 1.52 11.94
N ARG A 271 -13.95 1.33 10.64
CA ARG A 271 -15.31 1.46 10.09
C ARG A 271 -16.10 0.17 10.02
N PHE A 272 -15.47 -0.98 9.91
CA PHE A 272 -16.17 -2.25 9.73
C PHE A 272 -15.82 -3.30 10.81
N GLY A 273 -14.86 -3.00 11.69
CA GLY A 273 -14.43 -3.87 12.79
C GLY A 273 -13.25 -4.79 12.44
N GLU A 274 -12.76 -5.54 13.42
CA GLU A 274 -11.60 -6.43 13.29
C GLU A 274 -11.84 -7.60 12.32
N GLU A 275 -13.10 -7.95 12.02
CA GLU A 275 -13.45 -9.00 11.06
C GLU A 275 -13.00 -8.69 9.61
N TYR A 276 -12.76 -7.40 9.34
CA TYR A 276 -12.24 -6.89 8.08
C TYR A 276 -10.71 -6.78 8.07
N GLU A 277 -10.05 -7.13 9.18
CA GLU A 277 -8.61 -7.25 9.25
C GLU A 277 -8.12 -8.35 8.28
N GLY A 278 -7.12 -8.04 7.46
CA GLY A 278 -6.58 -8.95 6.46
C GLY A 278 -7.29 -8.90 5.10
N LEU A 279 -8.33 -8.08 4.94
CA LEU A 279 -8.96 -7.84 3.64
C LEU A 279 -8.00 -7.11 2.68
N VAL A 280 -7.14 -6.24 3.21
CA VAL A 280 -6.18 -5.46 2.44
C VAL A 280 -4.78 -6.02 2.62
N ASP A 281 -4.02 -6.16 1.54
CA ASP A 281 -2.58 -6.44 1.62
C ASP A 281 -1.85 -6.09 0.31
N THR A 282 -0.52 -6.17 0.35
CA THR A 282 0.35 -6.03 -0.81
C THR A 282 0.26 -7.25 -1.73
N ILE A 283 0.56 -7.03 -3.01
CA ILE A 283 0.55 -8.07 -4.06
C ILE A 283 1.38 -9.31 -3.65
N HIS A 284 2.56 -9.09 -3.05
CA HIS A 284 3.46 -10.16 -2.60
C HIS A 284 2.82 -11.10 -1.57
N ARG A 285 1.94 -10.60 -0.69
CA ARG A 285 1.29 -11.39 0.34
C ARG A 285 0.05 -12.13 -0.14
N PHE A 286 -0.52 -11.71 -1.27
CA PHE A 286 -1.65 -12.39 -1.91
C PHE A 286 -1.24 -13.48 -2.90
N GLN A 287 0.05 -13.76 -3.07
CA GLN A 287 0.47 -14.84 -3.94
C GLN A 287 -0.10 -16.19 -3.49
N GLY A 288 -0.65 -16.95 -4.44
CA GLY A 288 -1.31 -18.24 -4.17
C GLY A 288 -2.71 -18.12 -3.55
N SER A 289 -3.12 -16.93 -3.11
CA SER A 289 -4.49 -16.63 -2.69
C SER A 289 -5.36 -16.30 -3.90
N GLN A 290 -6.68 -16.38 -3.74
CA GLN A 290 -7.69 -15.99 -4.72
C GLN A 290 -8.99 -15.61 -4.01
N ARG A 291 -9.79 -14.73 -4.59
CA ARG A 291 -11.08 -14.30 -4.01
C ARG A 291 -12.15 -14.12 -5.08
N PRO A 292 -13.44 -14.34 -4.75
CA PRO A 292 -14.57 -13.99 -5.61
C PRO A 292 -14.47 -12.56 -6.14
N ILE A 293 -14.22 -11.60 -5.26
CA ILE A 293 -14.06 -10.18 -5.59
C ILE A 293 -12.64 -9.73 -5.25
N VAL A 294 -11.97 -9.07 -6.18
CA VAL A 294 -10.68 -8.41 -5.95
C VAL A 294 -10.76 -6.95 -6.37
N VAL A 295 -10.36 -6.07 -5.47
CA VAL A 295 -10.16 -4.65 -5.75
C VAL A 295 -8.66 -4.38 -5.91
N LEU A 296 -8.22 -3.99 -7.09
CA LEU A 296 -6.87 -3.51 -7.35
C LEU A 296 -6.85 -1.98 -7.20
N ASP A 297 -6.29 -1.51 -6.08
CA ASP A 297 -6.02 -0.09 -5.84
C ASP A 297 -4.65 0.27 -6.43
N THR A 298 -4.64 1.10 -7.48
CA THR A 298 -3.40 1.53 -8.14
C THR A 298 -2.55 2.50 -7.31
N ALA A 299 -3.14 3.15 -6.29
CA ALA A 299 -2.62 4.28 -5.54
C ALA A 299 -2.17 5.50 -6.40
N ALA A 300 -2.41 5.47 -7.71
CA ALA A 300 -1.97 6.49 -8.65
C ALA A 300 -2.82 7.77 -8.53
N GLY A 301 -2.25 8.93 -8.87
CA GLY A 301 -2.98 10.21 -8.89
C GLY A 301 -2.68 11.15 -7.71
N ALA A 302 -2.17 10.64 -6.59
CA ALA A 302 -1.79 11.48 -5.44
C ALA A 302 -0.44 12.18 -5.65
N GLY A 303 0.56 11.51 -6.23
CA GLY A 303 1.91 12.04 -6.41
C GLY A 303 2.15 12.74 -7.75
N LYS A 304 3.36 13.30 -7.92
CA LYS A 304 3.83 13.85 -9.21
C LYS A 304 4.24 12.79 -10.24
N SER A 305 4.36 11.54 -9.81
CA SER A 305 4.68 10.41 -10.67
C SER A 305 3.88 9.19 -10.19
N PRO A 306 3.64 8.19 -11.05
CA PRO A 306 2.86 7.01 -10.69
C PRO A 306 3.62 6.09 -9.71
N GLY A 307 4.93 6.31 -9.55
CA GLY A 307 5.79 5.58 -8.60
C GLY A 307 6.49 4.36 -9.20
N PHE A 308 7.39 3.75 -8.41
CA PHE A 308 8.29 2.67 -8.87
C PHE A 308 7.57 1.40 -9.35
N PHE A 309 6.30 1.25 -9.00
CA PHE A 309 5.51 0.11 -9.43
C PHE A 309 5.31 0.08 -10.95
N TYR A 310 5.27 1.26 -11.58
CA TYR A 310 4.92 1.44 -12.98
C TYR A 310 6.11 1.76 -13.89
N THR A 311 7.35 1.58 -13.41
CA THR A 311 8.55 1.98 -14.17
C THR A 311 9.12 0.88 -15.07
N GLY A 312 8.77 -0.39 -14.83
CA GLY A 312 9.26 -1.51 -15.63
C GLY A 312 8.45 -1.72 -16.91
N THR A 313 9.12 -2.14 -17.98
CA THR A 313 8.48 -2.50 -19.25
C THR A 313 9.00 -3.84 -19.77
N GLY A 314 8.15 -4.59 -20.47
CA GLY A 314 8.42 -5.93 -20.97
C GLY A 314 7.82 -7.02 -20.09
N LEU A 315 7.62 -8.21 -20.67
CA LEU A 315 6.98 -9.36 -20.00
C LEU A 315 7.77 -9.88 -18.79
N SER A 316 9.10 -9.69 -18.78
CA SER A 316 9.96 -10.02 -17.62
C SER A 316 10.07 -8.90 -16.59
N SER A 317 9.41 -7.76 -16.79
CA SER A 317 9.48 -6.63 -15.87
C SER A 317 8.77 -6.91 -14.54
N GLN A 318 9.23 -6.25 -13.48
CA GLN A 318 8.56 -6.31 -12.18
C GLN A 318 7.11 -5.80 -12.27
N THR A 319 6.86 -4.76 -13.07
CA THR A 319 5.53 -4.20 -13.31
C THR A 319 4.60 -5.25 -13.93
N CYS A 320 4.99 -5.89 -15.04
CA CYS A 320 4.20 -6.95 -15.67
C CYS A 320 3.90 -8.10 -14.70
N ARG A 321 4.92 -8.58 -13.98
CA ARG A 321 4.78 -9.69 -13.03
C ARG A 321 3.84 -9.38 -11.87
N LEU A 322 3.94 -8.18 -11.31
CA LEU A 322 3.07 -7.75 -10.23
C LEU A 322 1.63 -7.52 -10.70
N LEU A 323 1.44 -6.94 -11.89
CA LEU A 323 0.12 -6.80 -12.51
C LEU A 323 -0.51 -8.16 -12.78
N ASN A 324 0.24 -9.08 -13.40
CA ASN A 324 -0.21 -10.45 -13.64
C ASN A 324 -0.73 -11.11 -12.35
N VAL A 325 0.06 -11.03 -11.27
CA VAL A 325 -0.33 -11.59 -9.98
C VAL A 325 -1.58 -10.91 -9.46
N ALA A 326 -1.63 -9.57 -9.43
CA ALA A 326 -2.76 -8.82 -8.87
C ALA A 326 -4.08 -9.09 -9.62
N LEU A 327 -4.05 -9.01 -10.96
CA LEU A 327 -5.21 -9.20 -11.83
C LEU A 327 -5.73 -10.65 -11.74
N SER A 328 -4.83 -11.64 -11.72
CA SER A 328 -5.17 -13.07 -11.68
C SER A 328 -5.66 -13.57 -10.31
N ARG A 329 -5.79 -12.70 -9.29
CA ARG A 329 -6.36 -13.08 -7.99
C ARG A 329 -7.89 -13.13 -7.98
N ALA A 330 -8.54 -12.42 -8.90
CA ALA A 330 -9.99 -12.38 -9.00
C ALA A 330 -10.55 -13.70 -9.55
N GLN A 331 -11.68 -14.17 -9.01
CA GLN A 331 -12.41 -15.30 -9.55
C GLN A 331 -13.61 -14.83 -10.38
N ASP A 332 -14.46 -13.98 -9.79
CA ASP A 332 -15.74 -13.59 -10.38
C ASP A 332 -15.79 -12.10 -10.74
N HIS A 333 -15.19 -11.23 -9.93
CA HIS A 333 -15.20 -9.78 -10.15
C HIS A 333 -13.85 -9.13 -9.85
N LEU A 334 -13.34 -8.37 -10.82
CA LEU A 334 -12.15 -7.54 -10.68
C LEU A 334 -12.56 -6.06 -10.77
N ILE A 335 -12.25 -5.30 -9.73
CA ILE A 335 -12.50 -3.86 -9.66
C ILE A 335 -11.15 -3.14 -9.64
N VAL A 336 -10.87 -2.30 -10.62
CA VAL A 336 -9.63 -1.52 -10.68
C VAL A 336 -9.93 -0.07 -10.33
N VAL A 337 -9.27 0.47 -9.30
CA VAL A 337 -9.41 1.89 -8.90
C VAL A 337 -8.19 2.65 -9.40
N ALA A 338 -8.39 3.57 -10.35
CA ALA A 338 -7.30 4.22 -11.06
C ALA A 338 -7.57 5.67 -11.46
N ASP A 339 -6.54 6.50 -11.37
CA ASP A 339 -6.48 7.80 -12.01
C ASP A 339 -5.96 7.63 -13.44
N LEU A 340 -6.88 7.49 -14.39
CA LEU A 340 -6.59 7.20 -15.79
C LEU A 340 -5.73 8.28 -16.44
N GLU A 341 -6.08 9.55 -16.22
CA GLU A 341 -5.34 10.65 -16.82
C GLU A 341 -3.91 10.71 -16.26
N HIS A 342 -3.73 10.58 -14.95
CA HIS A 342 -2.41 10.61 -14.33
C HIS A 342 -1.55 9.45 -14.83
N LEU A 343 -2.09 8.23 -14.89
CA LEU A 343 -1.36 7.10 -15.41
C LEU A 343 -1.04 7.28 -16.90
N ARG A 344 -1.99 7.72 -17.73
CA ARG A 344 -1.76 7.94 -19.17
C ARG A 344 -0.67 8.98 -19.44
N GLN A 345 -0.58 10.02 -18.62
CA GLN A 345 0.43 11.08 -18.75
C GLN A 345 1.85 10.59 -18.44
N HIS A 346 2.01 9.56 -17.59
CA HIS A 346 3.32 9.17 -17.07
C HIS A 346 3.78 7.77 -17.48
N LEU A 347 2.88 6.91 -17.93
CA LEU A 347 3.22 5.55 -18.35
C LEU A 347 3.94 5.54 -19.71
N PRO A 348 5.00 4.74 -19.87
CA PRO A 348 5.62 4.56 -21.17
C PRO A 348 4.62 4.02 -22.20
N PRO A 349 4.68 4.48 -23.46
CA PRO A 349 3.92 3.90 -24.55
C PRO A 349 4.21 2.39 -24.65
N HIS A 350 3.17 1.59 -24.90
CA HIS A 350 3.25 0.12 -25.03
C HIS A 350 3.75 -0.63 -23.78
N SER A 351 3.86 0.04 -22.62
CA SER A 351 4.08 -0.68 -21.35
C SER A 351 2.88 -1.58 -21.03
N GLU A 352 3.11 -2.62 -20.23
CA GLU A 352 2.06 -3.55 -19.81
C GLU A 352 1.00 -2.86 -18.96
N ALA A 353 1.39 -1.87 -18.16
CA ALA A 353 0.47 -1.00 -17.45
C ALA A 353 -0.38 -0.14 -18.40
N ARG A 354 0.19 0.38 -19.49
CA ARG A 354 -0.56 1.12 -20.52
C ARG A 354 -1.54 0.19 -21.25
N THR A 355 -1.10 -1.01 -21.59
CA THR A 355 -1.92 -2.06 -22.21
C THR A 355 -3.10 -2.44 -21.31
N MET A 356 -2.87 -2.57 -20.00
CA MET A 356 -3.94 -2.79 -19.01
C MET A 356 -5.00 -1.68 -19.07
N LEU A 357 -4.58 -0.40 -19.07
CA LEU A 357 -5.52 0.73 -19.12
C LEU A 357 -6.31 0.76 -20.44
N ASP A 358 -5.61 0.60 -21.57
CA ASP A 358 -6.26 0.58 -22.88
C ASP A 358 -7.26 -0.59 -22.98
N HIS A 359 -6.94 -1.75 -22.39
CA HIS A 359 -7.88 -2.88 -22.35
C HIS A 359 -9.08 -2.60 -21.44
N LEU A 360 -8.87 -2.05 -20.24
CA LEU A 360 -9.93 -1.72 -19.30
C LEU A 360 -10.90 -0.67 -19.87
N GLU A 361 -10.41 0.39 -20.51
CA GLU A 361 -11.28 1.43 -21.10
C GLU A 361 -12.15 0.92 -22.25
N ASN A 362 -11.70 -0.12 -22.96
CA ASN A 362 -12.43 -0.69 -24.08
C ASN A 362 -13.42 -1.80 -23.68
N HIS A 363 -13.16 -2.52 -22.58
CA HIS A 363 -13.90 -3.75 -22.24
C HIS A 363 -14.51 -3.77 -20.83
N ALA A 364 -14.05 -2.93 -19.90
CA ALA A 364 -14.58 -2.88 -18.55
C ALA A 364 -15.80 -1.95 -18.45
N GLN A 365 -16.64 -2.20 -17.45
CA GLN A 365 -17.65 -1.23 -17.05
C GLN A 365 -16.96 -0.07 -16.32
N VAL A 366 -16.99 1.12 -16.92
CA VAL A 366 -16.37 2.31 -16.36
C VAL A 366 -17.36 3.08 -15.50
N MET A 367 -16.96 3.37 -14.27
CA MET A 367 -17.70 4.24 -13.36
C MET A 367 -16.79 5.36 -12.84
N SER A 368 -17.36 6.54 -12.62
CA SER A 368 -16.63 7.67 -12.05
C SER A 368 -16.69 7.61 -10.52
N ALA A 369 -15.64 8.06 -9.84
CA ALA A 369 -15.52 7.96 -8.38
C ALA A 369 -16.66 8.67 -7.62
N ASP A 370 -17.26 9.71 -8.20
CA ASP A 370 -18.41 10.44 -7.64
C ASP A 370 -19.72 9.64 -7.61
N GLN A 371 -19.81 8.54 -8.35
CA GLN A 371 -20.93 7.60 -8.26
C GLN A 371 -20.89 6.79 -6.97
N LEU A 372 -19.72 6.67 -6.33
CA LEU A 372 -19.52 5.98 -5.06
C LEU A 372 -19.42 6.98 -3.91
N VAL A 373 -18.60 8.01 -4.09
CA VAL A 373 -18.33 9.05 -3.10
C VAL A 373 -19.13 10.31 -3.48
N PRO A 374 -20.21 10.65 -2.76
CA PRO A 374 -21.11 11.72 -3.17
C PRO A 374 -20.44 13.09 -3.18
N VAL A 375 -20.79 13.92 -4.17
CA VAL A 375 -20.55 15.36 -4.13
C VAL A 375 -21.69 16.02 -3.36
N ARG A 376 -21.37 16.87 -2.37
CA ARG A 376 -22.34 17.47 -1.46
C ARG A 376 -22.26 18.99 -1.43
N GLU A 377 -23.39 19.58 -1.09
CA GLU A 377 -23.53 21.00 -0.74
C GLU A 377 -23.47 21.18 0.78
N ALA A 378 -23.00 22.34 1.23
CA ALA A 378 -22.87 22.63 2.66
C ALA A 378 -24.21 22.60 3.39
N ALA A 379 -25.30 23.03 2.72
CA ALA A 379 -26.64 23.04 3.31
C ALA A 379 -27.11 21.64 3.76
N GLN A 380 -26.66 20.60 3.06
CA GLN A 380 -27.04 19.21 3.34
C GLN A 380 -26.50 18.72 4.69
N LEU A 381 -25.37 19.26 5.18
CA LEU A 381 -24.72 18.80 6.41
C LEU A 381 -25.66 18.80 7.63
N SER A 382 -26.56 19.78 7.71
CA SER A 382 -27.51 19.91 8.82
C SER A 382 -28.60 18.84 8.84
N ALA A 383 -28.90 18.23 7.69
CA ALA A 383 -30.00 17.27 7.52
C ALA A 383 -29.53 15.80 7.53
N LEU A 384 -28.23 15.56 7.52
CA LEU A 384 -27.67 14.21 7.46
C LEU A 384 -27.63 13.56 8.85
N SER A 385 -27.83 12.24 8.88
CA SER A 385 -27.59 11.44 10.07
C SER A 385 -26.10 11.41 10.41
N GLU A 386 -25.74 11.04 11.64
CA GLU A 386 -24.33 10.90 12.03
C GLU A 386 -23.57 9.88 11.16
N GLU A 387 -24.24 8.79 10.77
CA GLU A 387 -23.68 7.77 9.89
C GLU A 387 -23.39 8.34 8.49
N GLU A 388 -24.33 9.12 7.93
CA GLU A 388 -24.16 9.78 6.64
C GLU A 388 -23.14 10.91 6.67
N LEU A 389 -23.05 11.65 7.77
CA LEU A 389 -22.00 12.65 8.01
C LEU A 389 -20.61 12.00 8.13
N ALA A 390 -20.53 10.76 8.61
CA ALA A 390 -19.27 10.07 8.71
C ALA A 390 -18.74 9.67 7.32
N ARG A 391 -19.59 9.41 6.32
CA ARG A 391 -19.17 8.98 4.98
C ARG A 391 -18.26 9.99 4.28
N PRO A 392 -17.33 9.54 3.42
CA PRO A 392 -16.53 10.45 2.62
C PRO A 392 -17.44 11.19 1.64
N ALA A 393 -17.18 12.48 1.44
CA ALA A 393 -17.89 13.28 0.45
C ALA A 393 -16.99 14.36 -0.14
N PHE A 394 -17.18 14.64 -1.41
CA PHE A 394 -16.53 15.75 -2.11
C PHE A 394 -17.34 17.03 -1.96
N PHE A 395 -16.65 18.16 -1.85
CA PHE A 395 -17.22 19.50 -1.80
C PHE A 395 -16.55 20.39 -2.84
N PRO A 396 -17.30 20.99 -3.78
CA PRO A 396 -16.76 21.92 -4.76
C PRO A 396 -16.36 23.26 -4.11
N ALA A 397 -15.44 23.99 -4.76
CA ALA A 397 -14.81 25.20 -4.21
C ALA A 397 -15.77 26.27 -3.64
N ASP A 398 -16.97 26.40 -4.21
CA ASP A 398 -18.01 27.33 -3.79
C ASP A 398 -18.69 26.92 -2.48
N GLU A 399 -18.81 25.61 -2.24
CA GLU A 399 -19.45 25.02 -1.06
C GLU A 399 -18.48 24.78 0.12
N VAL A 400 -17.18 24.58 -0.15
CA VAL A 400 -16.17 24.27 0.88
C VAL A 400 -16.21 25.23 2.07
N TYR A 401 -16.27 26.54 1.85
CA TYR A 401 -16.20 27.50 2.96
C TYR A 401 -17.40 27.38 3.91
N LYS A 402 -18.62 27.27 3.35
CA LYS A 402 -19.83 27.12 4.16
C LYS A 402 -19.80 25.79 4.93
N ALA A 403 -19.31 24.72 4.30
CA ALA A 403 -19.22 23.41 4.92
C ALA A 403 -18.15 23.36 6.03
N VAL A 404 -17.00 24.00 5.81
CA VAL A 404 -15.93 24.11 6.81
C VAL A 404 -16.34 25.03 7.97
N GLU A 405 -17.06 26.13 7.69
CA GLU A 405 -17.66 26.98 8.73
C GLU A 405 -18.58 26.18 9.65
N TRP A 406 -19.39 25.31 9.07
CA TRP A 406 -20.28 24.42 9.83
C TRP A 406 -19.51 23.47 10.75
N ASP A 407 -18.43 22.84 10.28
CA ASP A 407 -17.60 21.97 11.12
C ASP A 407 -16.83 22.75 12.19
N ILE A 408 -16.25 23.92 11.85
CA ILE A 408 -15.52 24.77 12.81
C ILE A 408 -16.43 25.20 13.96
N ALA A 409 -17.67 25.60 13.66
CA ALA A 409 -18.65 25.97 14.69
C ALA A 409 -18.99 24.84 15.66
N ARG A 410 -18.75 23.58 15.26
CA ARG A 410 -19.04 22.36 16.03
C ARG A 410 -17.81 21.75 16.69
N ALA A 411 -16.61 22.26 16.41
CA ALA A 411 -15.39 21.78 17.04
C ALA A 411 -15.38 22.05 18.55
N VAL A 412 -14.96 21.05 19.33
CA VAL A 412 -15.07 21.04 20.81
C VAL A 412 -13.69 21.05 21.48
N THR A 413 -12.68 20.43 20.88
CA THR A 413 -11.38 20.16 21.50
C THR A 413 -10.23 20.82 20.77
N SER A 414 -10.16 20.70 19.44
CA SER A 414 -9.01 21.18 18.66
C SER A 414 -9.35 21.47 17.21
N ILE A 415 -8.67 22.47 16.64
CA ILE A 415 -8.66 22.78 15.21
C ILE A 415 -7.20 22.91 14.78
N GLU A 416 -6.76 22.06 13.85
CA GLU A 416 -5.45 22.17 13.23
C GLU A 416 -5.61 22.50 11.75
N LEU A 417 -5.08 23.65 11.32
CA LEU A 417 -5.16 24.12 9.94
C LEU A 417 -3.76 24.23 9.34
N TYR A 418 -3.52 23.45 8.29
CA TYR A 418 -2.32 23.51 7.47
C TYR A 418 -2.62 24.30 6.21
N CYS A 419 -2.11 25.53 6.13
CA CYS A 419 -2.34 26.42 5.01
C CYS A 419 -1.06 27.21 4.68
N PRO A 420 -0.42 26.96 3.53
CA PRO A 420 0.88 27.55 3.17
C PRO A 420 0.79 29.04 2.81
N PHE A 421 -0.40 29.50 2.40
CA PHE A 421 -0.63 30.85 1.92
C PHE A 421 -1.68 31.54 2.78
N LEU A 422 -1.47 32.82 3.06
CA LEU A 422 -2.33 33.66 3.86
C LEU A 422 -2.70 34.88 3.02
N ASP A 423 -3.97 35.16 2.76
CA ASP A 423 -4.46 36.36 2.08
C ASP A 423 -5.34 37.20 3.02
N PRO A 424 -5.43 38.53 2.82
CA PRO A 424 -6.02 39.42 3.82
C PRO A 424 -7.49 39.13 4.13
N GLN A 425 -8.30 38.90 3.09
CA GLN A 425 -9.74 38.69 3.26
C GLN A 425 -10.06 37.31 3.87
N PRO A 426 -9.50 36.19 3.38
CA PRO A 426 -9.69 34.90 4.04
C PRO A 426 -9.18 34.88 5.48
N VAL A 427 -7.98 35.43 5.75
CA VAL A 427 -7.44 35.50 7.12
C VAL A 427 -8.38 36.27 8.05
N ARG A 428 -8.90 37.43 7.61
CA ARG A 428 -9.88 38.19 8.39
C ARG A 428 -11.12 37.37 8.73
N LYS A 429 -11.69 36.70 7.73
CA LYS A 429 -12.90 35.88 7.89
C LYS A 429 -12.68 34.74 8.89
N TRP A 430 -11.64 33.94 8.67
CA TRP A 430 -11.38 32.76 9.50
C TRP A 430 -10.88 33.11 10.90
N SER A 431 -10.14 34.21 11.07
CA SER A 431 -9.70 34.68 12.40
C SER A 431 -10.89 35.00 13.30
N ALA A 432 -12.00 35.53 12.77
CA ALA A 432 -13.20 35.78 13.56
C ALA A 432 -13.79 34.47 14.12
N LEU A 433 -13.95 33.47 13.27
CA LEU A 433 -14.47 32.15 13.65
C LEU A 433 -13.54 31.41 14.61
N PHE A 434 -12.23 31.47 14.36
CA PHE A 434 -11.24 30.90 15.28
C PHE A 434 -11.25 31.61 16.63
N GLY A 435 -11.39 32.94 16.65
CA GLY A 435 -11.52 33.73 17.87
C GLY A 435 -12.71 33.32 18.73
N GLU A 436 -13.85 33.01 18.11
CA GLU A 436 -15.00 32.47 18.84
C GLU A 436 -14.72 31.09 19.44
N ARG A 437 -13.96 30.24 18.75
CA ARG A 437 -13.61 28.90 19.21
C ARG A 437 -12.55 28.90 20.31
N THR A 438 -11.51 29.73 20.17
CA THR A 438 -10.47 29.90 21.20
C THR A 438 -11.06 30.49 22.47
N ALA A 439 -11.98 31.44 22.36
CA ALA A 439 -12.73 31.97 23.51
C ALA A 439 -13.60 30.90 24.20
N ALA A 440 -14.08 29.91 23.45
CA ALA A 440 -14.79 28.74 23.98
C ALA A 440 -13.86 27.63 24.53
N GLY A 441 -12.54 27.85 24.54
CA GLY A 441 -11.55 26.90 25.07
C GLY A 441 -11.04 25.85 24.08
N VAL A 442 -11.40 25.95 22.80
CA VAL A 442 -10.91 25.06 21.75
C VAL A 442 -9.49 25.46 21.36
N ARG A 443 -8.56 24.49 21.31
CA ARG A 443 -7.18 24.74 20.88
C ARG A 443 -7.12 24.92 19.36
N VAL A 444 -6.75 26.10 18.87
CA VAL A 444 -6.61 26.37 17.43
C VAL A 444 -5.14 26.54 17.07
N VAL A 445 -4.63 25.69 16.19
CA VAL A 445 -3.25 25.73 15.68
C VAL A 445 -3.27 25.94 14.17
N VAL A 446 -2.60 27.00 13.70
CA VAL A 446 -2.42 27.29 12.28
C VAL A 446 -0.96 27.06 11.90
N TYR A 447 -0.73 26.08 11.03
CA TYR A 447 0.55 25.82 10.42
C TYR A 447 0.66 26.59 9.10
N THR A 448 1.68 27.45 8.99
CA THR A 448 1.92 28.30 7.81
C THR A 448 3.42 28.44 7.52
N ARG A 449 3.75 29.03 6.36
CA ARG A 449 5.13 29.39 5.99
C ARG A 449 5.61 30.60 6.79
N ALA A 450 6.91 30.63 7.07
CA ALA A 450 7.53 31.74 7.79
C ALA A 450 7.52 33.02 6.95
N ALA A 451 7.46 34.19 7.59
CA ALA A 451 7.39 35.48 6.89
C ALA A 451 8.66 35.75 6.07
N GLU A 452 9.80 35.23 6.52
CA GLU A 452 11.12 35.37 5.91
C GLU A 452 11.23 34.64 4.55
N GLU A 453 10.29 33.74 4.23
CA GLU A 453 10.21 33.07 2.93
C GLU A 453 9.58 33.94 1.82
N GLN A 454 9.12 35.14 2.16
CA GLN A 454 8.53 36.08 1.19
C GLN A 454 9.60 36.78 0.34
N ARG A 455 9.20 37.21 -0.86
CA ARG A 455 10.14 37.66 -1.92
C ARG A 455 10.84 38.98 -1.58
N ASP A 456 10.17 39.87 -0.87
CA ASP A 456 10.62 41.23 -0.57
C ASP A 456 10.17 41.67 0.83
N ALA A 457 10.83 42.69 1.39
CA ALA A 457 10.59 43.16 2.75
C ALA A 457 9.14 43.63 2.99
N ALA A 458 8.50 44.22 1.98
CA ALA A 458 7.10 44.66 2.12
C ALA A 458 6.14 43.46 2.14
N ALA A 459 6.45 42.38 1.42
CA ALA A 459 5.71 41.11 1.47
C ALA A 459 5.92 40.38 2.80
N VAL A 460 7.12 40.43 3.38
CA VAL A 460 7.41 39.93 4.74
C VAL A 460 6.52 40.65 5.75
N GLU A 461 6.49 41.98 5.73
CA GLU A 461 5.68 42.78 6.65
C GLU A 461 4.18 42.49 6.51
N ARG A 462 3.67 42.44 5.28
CA ARG A 462 2.25 42.08 5.02
C ARG A 462 1.91 40.66 5.50
N HIS A 463 2.83 39.71 5.35
CA HIS A 463 2.62 38.33 5.83
C HIS A 463 2.66 38.26 7.35
N GLN A 464 3.57 39.01 7.98
CA GLN A 464 3.65 39.12 9.43
C GLN A 464 2.37 39.71 10.03
N GLN A 465 1.81 40.77 9.42
CA GLN A 465 0.51 41.32 9.83
C GLN A 465 -0.63 40.27 9.82
N ARG A 466 -0.62 39.35 8.83
CA ARG A 466 -1.60 38.27 8.74
C ARG A 466 -1.40 37.23 9.86
N ILE A 467 -0.15 36.93 10.22
CA ILE A 467 0.20 36.06 11.35
C ILE A 467 -0.24 36.69 12.67
N ASP A 468 0.05 37.98 12.86
CA ASP A 468 -0.32 38.72 14.07
C ASP A 468 -1.83 38.77 14.23
N GLN A 469 -2.57 38.90 13.12
CA GLN A 469 -4.01 38.82 13.14
C GLN A 469 -4.52 37.46 13.66
N LEU A 470 -3.96 36.34 13.19
CA LEU A 470 -4.32 35.01 13.69
C LEU A 470 -4.00 34.86 15.18
N ARG A 471 -2.82 35.33 15.61
CA ARG A 471 -2.42 35.31 17.03
C ARG A 471 -3.33 36.18 17.90
N SER A 472 -3.79 37.32 17.39
CA SER A 472 -4.73 38.19 18.10
C SER A 472 -6.11 37.56 18.29
N ALA A 473 -6.49 36.62 17.41
CA ALA A 473 -7.66 35.76 17.57
C ALA A 473 -7.43 34.57 18.52
N GLY A 474 -6.27 34.50 19.20
CA GLY A 474 -5.94 33.42 20.14
C GLY A 474 -5.43 32.15 19.49
N CYS A 475 -5.15 32.14 18.17
CA CYS A 475 -4.57 30.98 17.51
C CYS A 475 -3.08 30.81 17.84
N GLU A 476 -2.67 29.57 18.09
CA GLU A 476 -1.27 29.17 18.01
C GLU A 476 -0.85 29.19 16.54
N VAL A 477 0.30 29.80 16.21
CA VAL A 477 0.82 29.83 14.84
C VAL A 477 2.20 29.20 14.81
N ASP A 478 2.29 28.07 14.11
CA ASP A 478 3.51 27.29 13.97
C ASP A 478 4.05 27.39 12.53
N PHE A 479 5.37 27.55 12.41
CA PHE A 479 6.02 27.71 11.11
C PHE A 479 6.54 26.41 10.53
N ARG A 480 6.43 26.27 9.21
CA ARG A 480 6.96 25.14 8.45
C ARG A 480 7.58 25.59 7.14
N GLU A 481 8.85 25.27 6.96
CA GLU A 481 9.56 25.51 5.71
C GLU A 481 9.00 24.63 4.59
N ARG A 482 8.81 25.22 3.40
CA ARG A 482 8.44 24.49 2.16
C ARG A 482 7.17 23.64 2.27
N MET A 483 6.21 24.04 3.10
CA MET A 483 4.91 23.38 3.18
C MET A 483 4.03 23.66 1.96
N HIS A 484 3.27 22.66 1.54
CA HIS A 484 2.30 22.72 0.43
C HIS A 484 0.94 22.08 0.77
N GLU A 485 0.82 21.56 1.99
CA GLU A 485 -0.29 20.81 2.50
C GLU A 485 -1.48 21.71 2.81
N LYS A 486 -2.67 21.26 2.42
CA LYS A 486 -3.94 21.99 2.51
C LYS A 486 -4.92 21.10 3.23
N VAL A 487 -4.80 21.12 4.55
CA VAL A 487 -5.46 20.16 5.44
C VAL A 487 -6.08 20.92 6.58
N LEU A 488 -7.31 20.53 6.95
CA LEU A 488 -7.94 20.95 8.19
C LEU A 488 -8.35 19.70 8.97
N ILE A 489 -7.95 19.62 10.24
CA ILE A 489 -8.32 18.55 11.16
C ILE A 489 -9.09 19.18 12.31
N LEU A 490 -10.28 18.64 12.60
CA LEU A 490 -11.09 19.05 13.75
C LEU A 490 -11.27 17.87 14.70
N ASP A 491 -11.05 18.13 15.98
CA ASP A 491 -11.22 17.17 17.09
C ASP A 491 -10.55 15.81 16.87
N SER A 492 -9.44 15.79 16.10
CA SER A 492 -8.74 14.57 15.68
C SER A 492 -9.64 13.52 15.00
N THR A 493 -10.81 13.92 14.49
CA THR A 493 -11.84 13.01 13.97
C THR A 493 -12.36 13.42 12.60
N VAL A 494 -12.52 14.72 12.34
CA VAL A 494 -12.96 15.23 11.03
C VAL A 494 -11.75 15.72 10.25
N LEU A 495 -11.57 15.19 9.05
CA LEU A 495 -10.51 15.56 8.12
C LEU A 495 -11.10 16.24 6.89
N TRP A 496 -10.53 17.38 6.56
CA TRP A 496 -10.68 18.09 5.30
C TRP A 496 -9.34 18.07 4.57
N HIS A 497 -9.33 17.53 3.35
CA HIS A 497 -8.13 17.44 2.51
C HIS A 497 -8.52 17.79 1.07
N GLY A 498 -7.77 18.69 0.42
CA GLY A 498 -7.96 18.95 -1.00
C GLY A 498 -6.92 19.87 -1.63
N SER A 499 -7.32 20.54 -2.70
CA SER A 499 -6.49 21.52 -3.42
C SER A 499 -6.68 22.97 -2.94
N LEU A 500 -7.70 23.23 -2.12
CA LEU A 500 -8.10 24.57 -1.69
C LEU A 500 -7.29 25.06 -0.47
N ASN A 501 -6.78 26.29 -0.54
CA ASN A 501 -6.15 26.97 0.61
C ASN A 501 -7.21 27.77 1.38
N LEU A 502 -7.62 27.35 2.57
CA LEU A 502 -8.69 28.04 3.31
C LEU A 502 -8.34 29.49 3.65
N LEU A 503 -7.07 29.77 3.96
CA LEU A 503 -6.58 31.13 4.26
C LEU A 503 -6.09 31.91 3.04
N ALA A 504 -6.28 31.43 1.81
CA ALA A 504 -5.91 32.16 0.59
C ALA A 504 -7.05 32.19 -0.44
N ASN A 505 -6.90 33.02 -1.47
CA ASN A 505 -7.90 33.15 -2.54
C ASN A 505 -8.07 31.85 -3.33
N ARG A 506 -9.30 31.58 -3.78
CA ARG A 506 -9.74 30.32 -4.41
C ARG A 506 -9.36 30.25 -5.90
N GLY A 507 -9.05 29.05 -6.37
CA GLY A 507 -9.15 28.70 -7.79
C GLY A 507 -10.54 28.16 -8.14
N PRO A 508 -11.05 28.36 -9.37
CA PRO A 508 -12.37 27.88 -9.78
C PRO A 508 -12.45 26.34 -9.90
N THR A 509 -11.30 25.65 -9.91
CA THR A 509 -11.19 24.19 -10.05
C THR A 509 -10.86 23.49 -8.74
N ASP A 510 -10.99 24.18 -7.60
CA ASP A 510 -10.63 23.61 -6.31
C ASP A 510 -11.66 22.58 -5.82
N LEU A 511 -11.17 21.46 -5.27
CA LEU A 511 -11.99 20.40 -4.69
C LEU A 511 -11.44 20.04 -3.31
N MET A 512 -12.33 19.85 -2.33
CA MET A 512 -11.97 19.27 -1.03
C MET A 512 -12.80 18.02 -0.77
N MET A 513 -12.21 17.08 -0.07
CA MET A 513 -12.91 15.92 0.48
C MET A 513 -12.99 16.06 1.99
N ARG A 514 -14.19 15.77 2.51
CA ARG A 514 -14.47 15.65 3.94
C ARG A 514 -14.63 14.18 4.29
N PHE A 515 -13.99 13.72 5.35
CA PHE A 515 -14.20 12.38 5.88
C PHE A 515 -14.00 12.36 7.41
N THR A 516 -14.75 11.50 8.11
CA THR A 516 -14.69 11.42 9.59
C THR A 516 -13.96 10.15 10.04
N ASP A 517 -12.64 10.17 10.14
CA ASP A 517 -11.86 9.01 10.53
C ASP A 517 -10.62 9.42 11.35
N PRO A 518 -10.57 9.11 12.65
CA PRO A 518 -9.44 9.43 13.50
C PRO A 518 -8.12 8.82 13.02
N ALA A 519 -8.17 7.63 12.39
CA ALA A 519 -6.96 6.99 11.86
C ALA A 519 -6.39 7.78 10.68
N SER A 520 -7.27 8.31 9.81
CA SER A 520 -6.90 9.24 8.74
C SER A 520 -6.35 10.55 9.27
N CYS A 521 -6.99 11.16 10.27
CA CYS A 521 -6.47 12.37 10.93
C CYS A 521 -5.05 12.15 11.46
N ALA A 522 -4.84 11.10 12.27
CA ALA A 522 -3.53 10.78 12.83
C ALA A 522 -2.48 10.46 11.75
N ARG A 523 -2.88 9.79 10.66
CA ARG A 523 -1.99 9.52 9.52
C ARG A 523 -1.57 10.80 8.82
N VAL A 524 -2.51 11.69 8.51
CA VAL A 524 -2.20 12.97 7.86
C VAL A 524 -1.32 13.82 8.77
N SER A 525 -1.64 13.96 10.07
CA SER A 525 -0.78 14.65 11.03
C SER A 525 0.65 14.09 11.03
N ARG A 526 0.82 12.75 11.05
CA ARG A 526 2.15 12.12 10.99
C ARG A 526 2.88 12.34 9.66
N ILE A 527 2.19 12.24 8.53
CA ILE A 527 2.78 12.49 7.20
C ILE A 527 3.30 13.93 7.15
N VAL A 528 2.47 14.87 7.62
CA VAL A 528 2.80 16.27 7.67
C VAL A 528 3.96 16.51 8.65
N GLU A 529 3.98 15.90 9.84
CA GLU A 529 5.11 15.96 10.78
C GLU A 529 6.41 15.39 10.22
N LEU A 530 6.38 14.24 9.53
CA LEU A 530 7.56 13.59 8.97
C LEU A 530 8.15 14.38 7.79
N ALA A 531 7.31 15.09 7.03
CA ALA A 531 7.77 16.03 6.01
C ALA A 531 8.67 17.15 6.56
N ARG A 532 8.69 17.39 7.90
CA ARG A 532 9.64 18.31 8.55
C ARG A 532 11.10 17.88 8.44
N LYS A 533 11.41 16.59 8.21
CA LYS A 533 12.73 16.02 8.56
C LYS A 533 13.75 15.87 7.43
N ASP A 534 13.41 16.08 6.16
CA ASP A 534 14.37 15.86 5.07
C ASP A 534 14.80 17.13 4.33
N ARG A 535 16.11 17.39 4.46
CA ARG A 535 16.97 18.39 3.81
C ARG A 535 17.07 19.74 4.52
N ALA A 536 18.14 19.90 5.28
CA ALA A 536 18.84 21.19 5.34
C ALA A 536 19.26 21.54 3.89
N ALA A 537 18.46 22.36 3.21
CA ALA A 537 18.81 22.87 1.91
C ALA A 537 19.76 24.06 2.12
N TRP A 538 21.00 23.89 1.65
CA TRP A 538 22.02 24.93 1.54
C TRP A 538 21.40 26.28 1.13
N ASN A 539 21.56 27.29 1.98
CA ASN A 539 21.13 28.66 1.73
C ASN A 539 22.27 29.41 1.00
N PRO A 540 22.13 29.76 -0.30
CA PRO A 540 23.19 30.47 -1.04
C PRO A 540 23.47 31.85 -0.45
N ARG A 541 22.55 32.41 0.36
CA ARG A 541 22.69 33.74 0.98
C ARG A 541 23.49 33.73 2.29
N ALA A 542 23.73 32.57 2.91
CA ALA A 542 24.59 32.49 4.09
C ALA A 542 26.09 32.56 3.72
N GLY A 543 26.46 32.23 2.47
CA GLY A 543 27.86 32.25 2.01
C GLY A 543 28.39 33.61 1.56
N MET A 544 27.53 34.57 1.20
CA MET A 544 27.98 35.89 0.71
C MET A 544 28.17 36.94 1.82
N ALA A 545 27.64 36.72 3.02
CA ALA A 545 27.85 37.63 4.16
C ALA A 545 29.18 37.37 4.89
N SER A 546 29.80 36.20 4.70
CA SER A 546 31.04 35.80 5.37
C SER A 546 32.32 36.23 4.64
N THR A 547 32.26 36.62 3.37
CA THR A 547 33.44 36.95 2.56
C THR A 547 33.69 38.46 2.43
N ALA A 548 32.76 39.31 2.88
CA ALA A 548 32.94 40.76 2.87
C ALA A 548 33.61 41.32 4.16
N ALA A 549 33.64 40.55 5.25
CA ALA A 549 34.20 41.01 6.54
C ALA A 549 35.69 40.67 6.75
N THR A 550 36.30 39.84 5.90
CA THR A 550 37.70 39.40 6.01
C THR A 550 38.66 40.10 5.04
N ALA A 551 38.17 40.97 4.15
CA ALA A 551 39.00 41.69 3.18
C ALA A 551 39.44 43.10 3.63
N THR A 552 39.01 43.60 4.79
CA THR A 552 39.28 44.99 5.22
C THR A 552 40.30 45.12 6.36
N THR A 553 40.89 44.02 6.86
CA THR A 553 41.85 44.04 7.98
C THR A 553 43.27 43.59 7.65
N ALA A 554 43.65 43.49 6.37
CA ALA A 554 44.98 43.04 5.94
C ALA A 554 45.80 44.07 5.13
N ALA A 555 45.58 45.38 5.33
CA ALA A 555 46.28 46.43 4.59
C ALA A 555 46.94 47.54 5.45
N THR A 556 47.14 47.35 6.76
CA THR A 556 47.84 48.33 7.60
C THR A 556 48.66 47.67 8.72
N ALA A 557 49.76 47.01 8.37
CA ALA A 557 50.87 46.74 9.28
C ALA A 557 52.15 46.52 8.46
N GLY A 558 52.77 47.63 8.06
CA GLY A 558 54.04 47.71 7.35
C GLY A 558 54.53 49.15 7.44
N GLY A 559 55.22 49.47 8.53
CA GLY A 559 55.71 50.80 8.91
C GLY A 559 56.10 50.83 10.37
#